data_AF-A0A7Y2EQQ3-F1
#
_entry.id   AF-A0A7Y2EQQ3-F1
#
_cell.length_a   1.000
_cell.length_b   1.000
_cell.length_c   1.000
_cell.angle_alpha   90.00
_cell.angle_beta   90.00
_cell.angle_gamma   90.00
#
_symmetry.space_group_name_H-M   'P 1'
#
loop_
_entity.id
_entity.type
_entity.pdbx_description
1 polymer ?
#
loop_
_entity_poly.entity_id
_entity_poly.type
_entity_poly.pdbx_seq_one_letter_code
_entity_poly.pdbx_strand_id
1 'polypeptide(L)' 'MGKIKDLKESVQDKYRGKIRERAITQAKARIALSERKFEDFSEDELEIIVKDEEDKVKRSLKQTGVVALLITLGLA' A
#
# COMPACT_ATOMS: atom_id res chain seq x y z
N MET A 1 29.99 8.14 2.79
CA MET A 1 29.10 7.01 2.41
C MET A 1 27.84 6.88 3.29
N GLY A 2 27.75 7.47 4.51
CA GLY A 2 26.61 7.27 5.43
C GLY A 2 25.31 8.01 5.07
N LYS A 3 25.37 9.33 4.81
CA LYS A 3 24.17 10.18 4.65
C LYS A 3 23.16 9.76 3.57
N ILE A 4 23.64 9.19 2.46
CA ILE A 4 22.76 8.74 1.36
C ILE A 4 21.98 7.47 1.76
N LYS A 5 22.60 6.60 2.56
CA LYS A 5 21.98 5.38 3.06
C LYS A 5 20.88 5.72 4.08
N ASP A 6 21.19 6.60 5.03
CA ASP A 6 20.24 7.05 6.06
C ASP A 6 19.03 7.78 5.44
N LEU A 7 19.27 8.61 4.41
CA LEU A 7 18.20 9.28 3.66
C LEU A 7 17.33 8.27 2.90
N LYS A 8 17.95 7.27 2.25
CA LYS A 8 17.21 6.22 1.53
C LYS A 8 16.32 5.43 2.48
N GLU A 9 16.82 5.03 3.63
CA GLU A 9 16.08 4.29 4.66
C GLU A 9 14.90 5.13 5.19
N SER A 10 15.13 6.40 5.55
CA SER A 10 14.09 7.30 6.02
C SER A 10 12.97 7.51 4.99
N VAL A 11 13.32 7.69 3.71
CA VAL A 11 12.34 7.86 2.62
C VAL A 11 11.55 6.56 2.40
N GLN A 12 12.25 5.42 2.43
CA GLN A 12 11.64 4.11 2.25
C GLN A 12 10.65 3.78 3.39
N ASP A 13 11.01 4.09 4.62
CA ASP A 13 10.16 3.86 5.79
C ASP A 13 8.93 4.78 5.78
N LYS A 14 9.11 6.05 5.43
CA LYS A 14 7.99 6.99 5.26
C LYS A 14 7.03 6.53 4.18
N TYR A 15 7.55 6.00 3.08
CA TYR A 15 6.72 5.47 1.99
C TYR A 15 5.99 4.18 2.40
N ARG A 16 6.66 3.27 3.10
CA ARG A 16 6.04 2.08 3.68
C ARG A 16 4.91 2.43 4.65
N GLY A 17 5.11 3.40 5.54
CA GLY A 17 4.08 3.89 6.45
C GLY A 17 2.83 4.37 5.72
N LYS A 18 3.00 5.19 4.68
CA LYS A 18 1.87 5.66 3.86
C LYS A 18 1.13 4.55 3.12
N ILE A 19 1.84 3.55 2.61
CA ILE A 19 1.22 2.38 1.99
C ILE A 19 0.38 1.62 3.01
N ARG A 20 0.93 1.39 4.21
CA ARG A 20 0.23 0.68 5.29
C ARG A 20 -1.00 1.44 5.76
N GLU A 21 -0.91 2.75 5.97
CA GLU A 21 -2.07 3.60 6.33
C GLU A 21 -3.19 3.51 5.29
N ARG A 22 -2.84 3.57 4.00
CA ARG A 22 -3.79 3.43 2.90
C ARG A 22 -4.40 2.02 2.85
N ALA A 23 -3.58 0.99 3.03
CA ALA A 23 -4.03 -0.39 3.08
C ALA A 23 -4.99 -0.65 4.24
N ILE A 24 -4.69 -0.15 5.43
CA ILE A 24 -5.58 -0.21 6.59
C ILE A 24 -6.92 0.44 6.27
N THR A 25 -6.91 1.63 5.66
CA THR A 25 -8.14 2.34 5.26
C THR A 25 -8.98 1.51 4.27
N GLN A 26 -8.34 0.89 3.28
CA GLN A 26 -9.00 0.01 2.31
C GLN A 26 -9.53 -1.27 2.95
N ALA A 27 -8.78 -1.86 3.89
CA ALA A 27 -9.23 -3.00 4.68
C ALA A 27 -10.47 -2.65 5.49
N LYS A 28 -10.52 -1.45 6.11
CA LYS A 28 -11.73 -0.97 6.80
C LYS A 28 -12.92 -0.83 5.88
N ALA A 29 -12.73 -0.24 4.72
CA ALA A 29 -13.81 -0.13 3.74
C ALA A 29 -14.30 -1.51 3.28
N ARG A 30 -13.39 -2.45 3.02
CA ARG A 30 -13.71 -3.82 2.61
C ARG A 30 -14.52 -4.57 3.68
N ILE A 31 -14.13 -4.46 4.95
CA ILE A 31 -14.85 -5.09 6.05
C ILE A 31 -16.22 -4.42 6.24
N ALA A 32 -16.29 -3.09 6.20
CA ALA A 32 -17.55 -2.35 6.33
C ALA A 32 -18.57 -2.66 5.22
N LEU A 33 -18.09 -3.03 4.02
CA LEU A 33 -18.93 -3.47 2.90
C LEU A 33 -19.26 -4.97 2.94
N SER A 34 -18.67 -5.72 3.87
CA SER A 34 -18.98 -7.12 4.09
C SER A 34 -20.10 -7.30 5.11
N GLU A 35 -20.68 -8.50 5.19
CA GLU A 35 -21.67 -8.85 6.23
C GLU A 35 -21.02 -9.10 7.61
N ARG A 36 -19.70 -8.93 7.73
CA ARG A 36 -18.92 -9.15 8.97
C ARG A 36 -18.44 -7.84 9.58
N LYS A 37 -18.31 -7.82 10.91
CA LYS A 37 -17.71 -6.72 11.67
C LYS A 37 -16.22 -6.93 11.87
N PHE A 38 -15.53 -5.84 12.21
CA PHE A 38 -14.12 -5.89 12.60
C PHE A 38 -13.83 -6.84 13.75
N GLU A 39 -14.76 -6.93 14.71
CA GLU A 39 -14.64 -7.80 15.89
C GLU A 39 -14.74 -9.29 15.54
N ASP A 40 -15.22 -9.63 14.34
CA ASP A 40 -15.37 -11.02 13.90
C ASP A 40 -14.06 -11.62 13.39
N PHE A 41 -12.98 -10.85 13.32
CA PHE A 41 -11.68 -11.27 12.79
C PHE A 41 -10.64 -11.32 13.91
N SER A 42 -9.77 -12.33 13.86
CA SER A 42 -8.57 -12.36 14.70
C SER A 42 -7.54 -11.32 14.24
N GLU A 43 -6.57 -11.02 15.09
CA GLU A 43 -5.45 -10.13 14.74
C GLU A 43 -4.68 -10.63 13.50
N ASP A 44 -4.43 -11.94 13.43
CA ASP A 44 -3.76 -12.56 12.30
C ASP A 44 -4.58 -12.45 10.99
N GLU A 45 -5.90 -12.62 11.08
CA GLU A 45 -6.79 -12.45 9.93
C GLU A 45 -6.81 -10.99 9.45
N LEU A 46 -6.84 -10.04 10.38
CA LEU A 46 -6.77 -8.61 10.05
C LEU A 46 -5.44 -8.25 9.39
N GLU A 47 -4.31 -8.77 9.88
CA GLU A 47 -3.00 -8.54 9.26
C GLU A 47 -2.93 -9.13 7.85
N ILE A 48 -3.53 -10.31 7.61
CA ILE A 48 -3.63 -10.89 6.27
C ILE A 48 -4.43 -9.95 5.35
N ILE A 49 -5.59 -9.46 5.79
CA ILE A 49 -6.41 -8.54 4.99
C ILE A 49 -5.65 -7.25 4.69
N VAL A 50 -5.00 -6.64 5.69
CA VAL A 50 -4.20 -5.42 5.50
C VAL A 50 -3.05 -5.66 4.52
N LYS A 51 -2.36 -6.80 4.63
CA LYS A 51 -1.25 -7.15 3.73
C LYS A 51 -1.72 -7.34 2.29
N ASP A 52 -2.86 -7.98 2.09
CA ASP A 52 -3.50 -8.08 0.77
C ASP A 52 -3.78 -6.69 0.17
N GLU A 53 -4.33 -5.77 0.96
CA GLU A 53 -4.57 -4.39 0.50
C GLU A 53 -3.26 -3.62 0.27
N GLU A 54 -2.21 -3.83 1.08
CA GLU A 54 -0.88 -3.24 0.84
C GLU A 54 -0.32 -3.67 -0.53
N ASP A 55 -0.46 -4.95 -0.88
CA ASP A 55 0.07 -5.48 -2.12
C ASP A 55 -0.72 -4.96 -3.34
N LYS A 56 -2.04 -4.77 -3.20
CA LYS A 56 -2.85 -4.07 -4.21
C LYS A 56 -2.43 -2.61 -4.36
N VAL A 57 -2.20 -1.88 -3.27
CA VAL A 57 -1.71 -0.50 -3.30
C VAL A 57 -0.36 -0.42 -4.01
N LYS A 58 0.59 -1.29 -3.66
CA LYS A 58 1.91 -1.37 -4.31
C LYS A 58 1.78 -1.65 -5.80
N ARG A 59 0.92 -2.60 -6.18
CA ARG A 59 0.68 -2.96 -7.59
C ARG A 59 0.09 -1.78 -8.37
N SER A 60 -0.91 -1.10 -7.81
CA SER A 60 -1.51 0.09 -8.42
C SER A 60 -0.49 1.20 -8.60
N LEU A 61 0.34 1.49 -7.60
CA LEU A 61 1.40 2.51 -7.72
C LEU A 61 2.42 2.16 -8.82
N LYS A 62 2.81 0.88 -8.93
CA LYS A 62 3.68 0.43 -10.03
C LYS A 62 3.01 0.60 -11.39
N GLN A 63 1.75 0.19 -11.53
CA GLN A 63 1.00 0.32 -12.79
C GLN A 63 0.83 1.77 -13.20
N THR A 64 0.37 2.63 -12.29
CA THR A 64 0.24 4.08 -12.56
C THR A 64 1.60 4.70 -12.90
N GLY A 65 2.67 4.29 -12.23
CA GLY A 65 4.03 4.73 -12.57
C GLY A 65 4.45 4.33 -13.98
N VAL A 66 4.19 3.08 -14.38
CA VAL A 66 4.47 2.60 -15.74
C VAL A 66 3.65 3.37 -16.77
N VAL A 67 2.34 3.56 -16.54
CA VAL A 67 1.49 4.33 -17.45
C VAL A 67 1.96 5.78 -17.57
N ALA A 68 2.32 6.42 -16.45
CA ALA A 68 2.87 7.77 -16.46
C ALA A 68 4.16 7.85 -17.28
N LEU A 69 5.06 6.87 -17.15
CA LEU A 69 6.27 6.77 -17.96
C LEU A 69 5.94 6.62 -19.46
N LEU A 70 4.99 5.76 -19.81
CA LEU A 70 4.56 5.58 -21.20
C LEU A 70 4.02 6.90 -21.81
N ILE A 71 3.18 7.63 -21.07
CA ILE A 71 2.67 8.94 -21.49
C ILE A 71 3.82 9.93 -21.71
N THR A 72 4.76 10.01 -20.75
CA THR A 72 5.91 10.93 -20.89
C THR A 72 6.83 10.59 -22.07
N LEU A 73 6.87 9.33 -22.48
CA LEU A 73 7.63 8.87 -23.65
C LEU A 73 6.82 8.94 -24.97
N GLY A 74 5.55 9.36 -24.92
CA GLY A 74 4.66 9.42 -26.09
C GLY A 74 4.19 8.06 -26.61
N LEU A 75 4.19 7.03 -25.75
CA LEU A 75 3.85 5.65 -26.10
C LEU A 75 2.41 5.24 -25.73
N ALA A 76 1.63 6.14 -25.12
CA ALA A 76 0.27 5.92 -24.66
C ALA A 76 -0.72 6.80 -25.43
#